data_AF-A0A1Y0IHC4-F1
#
_entry.id   AF-A0A1Y0IHC4-F1
#
_cell.length_a   1.000
_cell.length_b   1.000
_cell.length_c   1.000
_cell.angle_alpha   90.00
_cell.angle_beta   90.00
_cell.angle_gamma   90.00
#
_symmetry.space_group_name_H-M   'P 1'
#
loop_
_entity.id
_entity.type
_entity.pdbx_description
1 polymer ?
#
loop_
_entity_poly.entity_id
_entity_poly.type
_entity_poly.pdbx_seq_one_letter_code
_entity_poly.pdbx_strand_id
1 'polypeptide(L)'
;MTWFYMILGIHLLAVVIKLGVLFYIPALKDVAQIQAFLGKYKMIDRYANYSLWATGLGMVAVTSLELLFQMWLLVSMLLYTLIFYIIKRVVMGRMEKIIASNKVYARDEIRTLKVENYCVIVVSVGLFLAIGGLMMTKPF
;
A
#
# COMPACT_ATOMS: atom_id res chain seq x y z
N MET A 1 -10.99 -16.40 -18.63
CA MET A 1 -11.53 -15.05 -18.35
C MET A 1 -12.10 -14.94 -16.93
N THR A 2 -13.12 -15.72 -16.52
CA THR A 2 -13.77 -15.58 -15.20
C THR A 2 -12.83 -15.77 -14.01
N TRP A 3 -11.93 -16.75 -14.07
CA TRP A 3 -10.91 -16.99 -13.04
C TRP A 3 -9.89 -15.85 -12.90
N PHE A 4 -9.51 -15.22 -14.02
CA PHE A 4 -8.58 -14.09 -14.01
C PHE A 4 -9.19 -12.88 -13.28
N TYR A 5 -10.45 -12.53 -13.56
CA TYR A 5 -11.13 -11.43 -12.87
C TYR A 5 -11.36 -11.71 -11.38
N MET A 6 -11.61 -12.97 -10.99
CA MET A 6 -11.67 -13.34 -9.57
C MET A 6 -10.33 -13.15 -8.86
N ILE A 7 -9.23 -13.62 -9.47
CA ILE A 7 -7.88 -13.46 -8.89
C ILE A 7 -7.49 -11.99 -8.83
N LEU A 8 -7.79 -11.22 -9.89
CA LEU A 8 -7.57 -9.77 -9.93
C LEU A 8 -8.36 -9.05 -8.85
N GLY A 9 -9.62 -9.42 -8.61
CA GLY A 9 -10.43 -8.87 -7.53
C GLY A 9 -9.82 -9.11 -6.15
N ILE A 10 -9.35 -10.33 -5.88
CA ILE A 10 -8.65 -10.66 -4.62
C ILE A 10 -7.33 -9.87 -4.51
N HIS A 11 -6.59 -9.72 -5.63
CA HIS A 11 -5.36 -8.94 -5.68
C HIS A 11 -5.60 -7.47 -5.32
N LEU A 12 -6.61 -6.84 -5.95
CA LEU A 12 -6.99 -5.46 -5.65
C LEU A 12 -7.48 -5.29 -4.22
N LEU A 13 -8.21 -6.26 -3.68
CA LEU A 13 -8.65 -6.23 -2.29
C LEU A 13 -7.45 -6.28 -1.33
N ALA A 14 -6.43 -7.09 -1.61
CA ALA A 14 -5.18 -7.10 -0.85
C ALA A 14 -4.44 -5.75 -0.93
N VAL A 15 -4.44 -5.09 -2.10
CA VAL A 15 -3.91 -3.74 -2.29
C VAL A 15 -4.65 -2.72 -1.42
N VAL A 16 -5.99 -2.73 -1.45
CA VAL A 16 -6.84 -1.82 -0.66
C VAL A 16 -6.62 -2.01 0.83
N ILE A 17 -6.55 -3.24 1.32
CA ILE A 17 -6.24 -3.53 2.75
C ILE A 17 -4.90 -2.90 3.14
N LYS A 18 -3.89 -3.05 2.28
CA LYS A 18 -2.54 -2.53 2.54
C LYS A 18 -2.49 -1.00 2.58
N LEU A 19 -3.31 -0.34 1.77
CA LEU A 19 -3.46 1.11 1.73
C LEU A 19 -4.36 1.66 2.83
N GLY A 20 -5.33 0.87 3.30
CA GLY A 20 -6.21 1.20 4.41
C GLY A 20 -5.45 1.65 5.67
N VAL A 21 -4.20 1.18 5.83
CA VAL A 21 -3.27 1.62 6.89
C VAL A 21 -3.13 3.14 6.93
N LEU A 22 -3.10 3.81 5.78
CA LEU A 22 -2.87 5.25 5.67
C LEU A 22 -3.97 6.05 6.34
N PHE A 23 -5.20 5.53 6.34
CA PHE A 23 -6.35 6.17 6.99
C PHE A 23 -6.39 5.94 8.50
N TYR A 24 -5.69 4.93 9.00
CA TYR A 24 -5.65 4.62 10.44
C TYR A 24 -4.59 5.45 11.19
N ILE A 25 -3.57 5.92 10.50
CA ILE A 25 -2.44 6.68 11.07
C ILE A 25 -2.85 8.02 11.70
N PRO A 26 -3.76 8.82 11.10
CA PRO A 26 -4.25 10.06 11.71
C PRO A 26 -4.88 9.84 13.09
N ALA A 27 -5.45 8.66 13.33
CA ALA A 27 -6.10 8.30 14.60
C ALA A 27 -5.12 7.94 15.72
N LEU A 28 -3.83 7.71 15.41
CA LEU A 28 -2.81 7.41 16.41
C LEU A 28 -2.45 8.70 17.19
N LYS A 29 -2.58 8.66 18.51
CA LYS A 29 -2.33 9.80 19.41
C LYS A 29 -1.09 9.61 20.28
N ASP A 30 -0.76 8.37 20.60
CA ASP A 30 0.29 8.02 21.58
C ASP A 30 1.28 6.99 21.03
N VAL A 31 2.51 7.01 21.57
CA VAL A 31 3.57 6.05 21.20
C VAL A 31 3.13 4.60 21.46
N ALA A 32 2.39 4.34 22.53
CA ALA A 32 1.85 3.01 22.84
C ALA A 32 0.86 2.52 21.77
N GLN A 33 0.04 3.41 21.22
CA GLN A 33 -0.87 3.09 20.12
C GLN A 33 -0.09 2.81 18.83
N ILE A 34 0.96 3.60 18.56
CA ILE A 34 1.85 3.40 17.40
C ILE A 34 2.55 2.04 17.50
N GLN A 35 3.06 1.67 18.68
CA GLN A 35 3.72 0.38 18.90
C GLN A 35 2.76 -0.79 18.71
N ALA A 36 1.57 -0.73 19.32
CA ALA A 36 0.54 -1.75 19.17
C ALA A 36 0.06 -1.88 17.71
N PHE A 37 -0.10 -0.75 17.03
CA PHE A 37 -0.47 -0.70 15.63
C PHE A 37 0.62 -1.28 14.72
N LEU A 38 1.88 -0.89 14.92
CA LEU A 38 3.01 -1.36 14.13
C LEU A 38 3.16 -2.88 14.22
N GLY A 39 3.00 -3.45 15.42
CA GLY A 39 3.03 -4.90 15.61
C GLY A 39 1.95 -5.63 14.80
N LYS A 40 0.69 -5.16 14.89
CA LYS A 40 -0.43 -5.74 14.13
C LYS A 40 -0.26 -5.52 12.61
N TYR A 41 0.14 -4.32 12.20
CA TYR A 41 0.31 -3.99 10.80
C TYR A 41 1.45 -4.77 10.16
N LYS A 42 2.58 -5.00 10.84
CA LYS A 42 3.65 -5.87 10.31
C LYS A 42 3.15 -7.28 9.97
N MET A 43 2.23 -7.81 10.79
CA MET A 43 1.59 -9.10 10.54
C MET A 43 0.67 -9.03 9.31
N ILE A 44 -0.20 -8.03 9.25
CA ILE A 44 -1.12 -7.79 8.12
C ILE A 44 -0.34 -7.56 6.81
N ASP A 45 0.72 -6.74 6.84
CA ASP A 45 1.59 -6.46 5.69
C ASP A 45 2.24 -7.73 5.15
N ARG A 46 2.66 -8.64 6.05
CA ARG A 46 3.23 -9.93 5.67
C ARG A 46 2.19 -10.82 4.98
N TYR A 47 0.99 -10.95 5.54
CA TYR A 47 -0.09 -11.71 4.92
C TYR A 47 -0.51 -11.09 3.58
N ALA A 48 -0.68 -9.77 3.52
CA ALA A 48 -0.99 -9.06 2.28
C ALA A 48 0.09 -9.27 1.23
N ASN A 49 1.38 -9.24 1.60
CA ASN A 49 2.47 -9.58 0.68
C ASN A 49 2.35 -11.01 0.14
N TYR A 50 2.12 -12.00 1.00
CA TYR A 50 1.93 -13.39 0.53
C TYR A 50 0.72 -13.51 -0.39
N SER A 51 -0.40 -12.86 -0.06
CA SER A 51 -1.58 -12.83 -0.91
C SER A 51 -1.31 -12.15 -2.26
N LEU A 52 -0.57 -11.03 -2.28
CA LEU A 52 -0.19 -10.33 -3.52
C LEU A 52 0.73 -11.18 -4.39
N TRP A 53 1.69 -11.89 -3.80
CA TRP A 53 2.56 -12.83 -4.53
C TRP A 53 1.79 -14.04 -5.04
N ALA A 54 0.93 -14.64 -4.22
CA ALA A 54 0.12 -15.80 -4.60
C ALA A 54 -0.88 -15.46 -5.72
N THR A 55 -1.56 -14.32 -5.60
CA THR A 55 -2.47 -13.83 -6.65
C THR A 55 -1.71 -13.35 -7.89
N GLY A 56 -0.53 -12.75 -7.73
CA GLY A 56 0.36 -12.42 -8.85
C GLY A 56 0.76 -13.65 -9.65
N LEU A 57 1.24 -14.70 -8.98
CA LEU A 57 1.56 -15.99 -9.62
C LEU A 57 0.31 -16.66 -10.21
N GLY A 58 -0.83 -16.58 -9.53
CA GLY A 58 -2.10 -17.08 -10.03
C GLY A 58 -2.54 -16.36 -11.31
N MET A 59 -2.34 -15.05 -11.41
CA MET A 59 -2.61 -14.29 -12.64
C MET A 59 -1.67 -14.74 -13.78
N VAL A 60 -0.39 -14.98 -13.49
CA VAL A 60 0.57 -15.52 -14.49
C VAL A 60 0.14 -16.90 -14.99
N ALA A 61 -0.34 -17.77 -14.09
CA ALA A 61 -0.73 -19.14 -14.45
C ALA A 61 -2.04 -19.23 -15.24
N VAL A 62 -2.94 -18.24 -15.11
CA VAL A 62 -4.31 -18.30 -15.65
C VAL A 62 -4.54 -17.31 -16.81
N THR A 63 -3.55 -16.47 -17.14
CA THR A 63 -3.66 -15.45 -18.20
C THR A 63 -2.73 -15.71 -19.39
N SER A 64 -3.01 -15.08 -20.53
CA SER A 64 -2.14 -15.12 -21.71
C SER A 64 -1.00 -14.10 -21.60
N LEU A 65 0.18 -14.41 -22.15
CA LEU A 65 1.34 -13.49 -22.13
C LEU A 65 0.98 -12.09 -22.67
N GLU A 66 0.11 -11.99 -23.67
CA GLU A 66 -0.38 -10.71 -24.22
C GLU A 66 -1.11 -9.84 -23.19
N LEU A 67 -1.96 -10.44 -22.36
CA LEU A 67 -2.68 -9.73 -21.28
C LEU A 67 -1.74 -9.31 -20.15
N LEU A 68 -0.69 -10.10 -19.89
CA LEU A 68 0.27 -9.85 -18.83
C LEU A 68 1.26 -8.72 -19.19
N PHE A 69 1.60 -8.60 -20.49
CA PHE A 69 2.46 -7.55 -21.03
C PHE A 69 1.73 -6.28 -21.45
N GLN A 70 0.43 -6.16 -21.17
CA GLN A 70 -0.27 -4.89 -21.34
C GLN A 70 0.44 -3.80 -20.51
N MET A 71 0.94 -2.78 -21.20
CA MET A 71 1.72 -1.69 -20.59
C MET A 71 0.99 -1.03 -19.41
N TRP A 72 -0.34 -0.92 -19.47
CA TRP A 72 -1.11 -0.35 -18.37
C TRP A 72 -1.10 -1.21 -17.10
N LEU A 73 -1.09 -2.54 -17.23
CA LEU A 73 -1.08 -3.49 -16.11
C LEU A 73 0.31 -3.52 -15.45
N LEU A 74 1.37 -3.49 -16.27
CA LEU A 74 2.76 -3.32 -15.81
C LEU A 74 3.00 -1.99 -15.10
N VAL A 75 2.53 -0.89 -15.69
CA VAL A 75 2.63 0.45 -15.07
C VAL A 75 1.86 0.49 -13.74
N SER A 76 0.67 -0.11 -13.68
CA SER A 76 -0.11 -0.19 -12.44
C SER A 76 0.60 -1.00 -11.36
N MET A 77 1.18 -2.16 -11.71
CA MET A 77 1.97 -2.98 -10.78
C MET A 77 3.21 -2.24 -10.24
N LEU A 78 3.92 -1.52 -11.11
CA LEU A 78 5.06 -0.68 -10.72
C LEU A 78 4.62 0.44 -9.78
N LEU A 79 3.52 1.12 -10.08
CA LEU A 79 2.98 2.18 -9.24
C LEU A 79 2.54 1.67 -7.86
N TYR A 80 1.88 0.50 -7.79
CA TYR A 80 1.56 -0.13 -6.51
C TYR A 80 2.80 -0.47 -5.69
N THR A 81 3.83 -1.01 -6.35
CA THR A 81 5.10 -1.34 -5.70
C THR A 81 5.78 -0.10 -5.15
N LEU A 82 5.77 1.00 -5.92
CA LEU A 82 6.30 2.30 -5.50
C LEU A 82 5.54 2.84 -4.29
N ILE A 83 4.20 2.82 -4.32
CA ILE A 83 3.38 3.27 -3.18
C ILE A 83 3.70 2.43 -1.94
N PHE A 84 3.69 1.10 -2.05
CA PHE A 84 4.01 0.22 -0.91
C PHE A 84 5.42 0.45 -0.38
N TYR A 85 6.38 0.72 -1.26
CA TYR A 85 7.74 1.07 -0.86
C TYR A 85 7.77 2.38 -0.07
N ILE A 86 7.06 3.41 -0.52
CA ILE A 86 6.96 4.70 0.17
C ILE A 86 6.32 4.51 1.56
N ILE A 87 5.21 3.77 1.67
CA ILE A 87 4.57 3.46 2.96
C ILE A 87 5.57 2.76 3.88
N LYS A 88 6.28 1.73 3.37
CA LYS A 88 7.22 0.95 4.17
C LYS A 88 8.46 1.75 4.61
N ARG A 89 8.94 2.69 3.80
CA ARG A 89 10.15 3.46 4.12
C ARG A 89 9.85 4.71 4.91
N VAL A 90 8.87 5.49 4.48
CA VAL A 90 8.52 6.78 5.08
C VAL A 90 7.69 6.53 6.34
N VAL A 91 6.50 5.97 6.17
CA VAL A 91 5.51 5.87 7.25
C VAL A 91 5.97 4.89 8.33
N MET A 92 6.29 3.65 7.94
CA MET A 92 6.71 2.60 8.86
C MET A 92 8.08 2.90 9.50
N GLY A 93 9.04 3.37 8.70
CA GLY A 93 10.37 3.75 9.21
C GLY A 93 10.31 4.89 10.22
N ARG A 94 9.36 5.82 10.07
CA ARG A 94 9.11 6.91 11.03
C ARG A 94 8.44 6.43 12.30
N MET A 95 7.46 5.52 12.21
CA MET A 95 6.88 4.88 13.40
C MET A 95 7.93 4.13 14.21
N GLU A 96 8.84 3.43 13.56
CA GLU A 96 9.96 2.75 14.24
C GLU A 96 10.89 3.73 14.95
N LYS A 97 11.20 4.88 14.32
CA LYS A 97 11.96 5.96 14.96
C LYS A 97 11.23 6.54 16.17
N ILE A 98 9.92 6.76 16.10
CA ILE A 98 9.11 7.29 17.21
C ILE A 98 9.10 6.33 18.40
N ILE A 99 9.04 5.02 18.14
CA ILE A 99 9.09 4.00 19.20
C ILE A 99 10.48 3.97 19.86
N ALA A 100 11.54 4.20 19.09
CA ALA A 100 12.92 4.24 19.59
C ALA A 100 13.31 5.56 20.25
N SER A 101 12.60 6.66 19.95
CA SER A 101 12.86 8.00 20.47
C SER A 101 12.37 8.18 21.91
N ASN A 102 13.08 8.98 22.69
CA ASN A 102 12.75 9.27 24.09
C ASN A 102 11.42 10.04 24.15
N LYS A 103 10.49 9.62 25.04
CA LYS A 103 9.10 10.11 25.13
C LYS A 103 8.91 11.63 25.24
N VAL A 104 9.99 12.38 25.51
CA VAL A 104 10.03 13.84 25.68
C VAL A 104 9.61 14.59 24.40
N TYR A 105 9.96 14.10 23.20
CA TYR A 105 9.61 14.74 21.92
C TYR A 105 8.49 14.03 21.14
N ALA A 106 7.83 13.05 21.77
CA ALA A 106 6.87 12.18 21.08
C ALA A 106 5.74 12.96 20.39
N ARG A 107 5.30 14.10 20.95
CA ARG A 107 4.19 14.87 20.38
C ARG A 107 4.54 15.52 19.04
N ASP A 108 5.74 16.08 18.91
CA ASP A 108 6.20 16.74 17.68
C ASP A 108 6.53 15.71 16.59
N GLU A 109 7.09 14.56 16.97
CA GLU A 109 7.34 13.47 16.03
C GLU A 109 6.04 12.84 15.51
N ILE A 110 5.02 12.67 16.36
CA ILE A 110 3.70 12.19 15.96
C ILE A 110 3.02 13.19 15.01
N ARG A 111 3.15 14.49 15.25
CA ARG A 111 2.63 15.51 14.32
C ARG A 111 3.32 15.42 12.97
N THR A 112 4.64 15.24 12.96
CA THR A 112 5.43 15.06 11.74
C THR A 112 5.02 13.81 10.98
N LEU A 113 4.82 12.68 11.67
CA LEU A 113 4.30 11.44 11.08
C LEU A 113 2.95 11.65 10.38
N LYS A 114 2.05 12.45 10.97
CA LYS A 114 0.74 12.75 10.35
C LYS A 114 0.88 13.58 9.07
N VAL A 115 1.77 14.56 9.06
CA VAL A 115 2.05 15.38 7.87
C VAL A 115 2.67 14.53 6.76
N GLU A 116 3.66 13.72 7.09
CA GLU A 116 4.29 12.79 6.13
C GLU A 116 3.28 11.78 5.59
N ASN A 117 2.43 11.21 6.46
CA ASN A 117 1.36 10.32 6.04
C ASN A 117 0.35 11.01 5.11
N TYR A 118 -0.01 12.27 5.37
CA TYR A 118 -0.89 13.03 4.49
C TYR A 118 -0.26 13.25 3.11
N CYS A 119 1.04 13.56 3.06
CA CYS A 119 1.79 13.63 1.80
C CYS A 119 1.73 12.29 1.04
N VAL A 120 1.94 11.17 1.74
CA VAL A 120 1.84 9.83 1.14
C VAL A 120 0.43 9.54 0.64
N ILE A 121 -0.62 9.96 1.36
CA ILE A 121 -2.02 9.83 0.89
C ILE A 121 -2.23 10.62 -0.40
N VAL A 122 -1.84 11.90 -0.43
CA VAL A 122 -2.01 12.77 -1.62
C VAL A 122 -1.27 12.20 -2.83
N VAL A 123 -0.01 11.77 -2.65
CA VAL A 123 0.77 11.12 -3.72
C VAL A 123 0.11 9.83 -4.17
N SER A 124 -0.35 8.99 -3.22
CA SER A 124 -1.01 7.72 -3.56
C SER A 124 -2.29 7.97 -4.35
N VAL A 125 -3.15 8.88 -3.91
CA VAL A 125 -4.40 9.25 -4.60
C VAL A 125 -4.10 9.81 -5.99
N GLY A 126 -3.09 10.68 -6.14
CA GLY A 126 -2.66 11.19 -7.44
C GLY A 126 -2.22 10.07 -8.39
N LEU A 127 -1.44 9.11 -7.90
CA LEU A 127 -1.02 7.94 -8.67
C LEU A 127 -2.20 7.03 -9.04
N PHE A 128 -3.17 6.84 -8.13
CA PHE A 128 -4.40 6.10 -8.41
C PHE A 128 -5.25 6.75 -9.50
N LEU A 129 -5.39 8.09 -9.46
CA LEU A 129 -6.09 8.83 -10.50
C LEU A 129 -5.37 8.74 -11.84
N ALA A 130 -4.03 8.76 -11.84
CA ALA A 130 -3.24 8.52 -13.04
C ALA A 130 -3.47 7.12 -13.61
N ILE A 131 -3.50 6.08 -12.76
CA ILE A 131 -3.84 4.71 -13.18
C ILE A 131 -5.25 4.66 -13.77
N GLY A 132 -6.24 5.22 -13.07
CA GLY A 132 -7.63 5.27 -13.55
C GLY A 132 -7.78 6.01 -14.88
N GLY A 133 -7.07 7.13 -15.06
CA GLY A 133 -7.04 7.87 -16.31
C GLY A 133 -6.41 7.08 -17.46
N LEU A 134 -5.33 6.33 -17.19
CA LEU A 134 -4.72 5.45 -18.18
C LEU A 134 -5.65 4.29 -18.58
N MET A 135 -6.43 3.76 -17.63
CA MET A 135 -7.44 2.72 -17.90
C MET A 135 -8.61 3.24 -18.73
N MET A 136 -9.08 4.48 -18.49
CA MET A 136 -10.18 5.06 -19.27
C MET A 136 -9.77 5.44 -20.70
N THR A 137 -8.52 5.87 -20.89
CA THR A 137 -8.02 6.35 -22.20
C THR A 137 -7.53 5.23 -23.12
N LYS A 138 -7.22 4.04 -22.58
CA LYS A 138 -6.95 2.84 -23.35
C LYS A 138 -7.75 1.66 -22.80
N PRO A 139 -9.01 1.47 -23.25
CA PRO A 139 -9.69 0.22 -23.02
C PRO A 139 -9.06 -0.78 -23.99
N PHE A 140 -8.33 -1.76 -23.44
CA PHE A 140 -7.72 -2.91 -24.15
C PHE A 140 -6.36 -2.65 -24.82
#